data_AF-A0A4S8KI62-F1
#
_entry.id   AF-A0A4S8KI62-F1
#
_cell.length_a   1.000
_cell.length_b   1.000
_cell.length_c   1.000
_cell.angle_alpha   90.00
_cell.angle_beta   90.00
_cell.angle_gamma   90.00
#
_symmetry.space_group_name_H-M   'P 1'
#
loop_
_entity.id
_entity.type
_entity.pdbx_description
1 polymer ?
#
loop_
_entity_poly.entity_id
_entity_poly.type
_entity_poly.pdbx_seq_one_letter_code
_entity_poly.pdbx_strand_id
1 'polypeptide(L)'
;MSSPRRPPRAVLLLAVSFITLAISAAVRAQEDYDYNEEVNPPPAAQDRCIGVFLTYTFISRTKEYPHVKNASAQSYAFKSTATVLNTMTTDLQAWKMFIGFQHHEILVSASGAVITDGTDFPVHVENGTSLSGFPQTDLMNAIDTAGDLSQIRVEMHFTGTQFGVKPPGTPMPRTIKLLNDGYKCPAPTKKGKTCFTAE
;
A
#
# COMPACT_ATOMS: atom_id res chain seq x y z
N MET A 1 -52.71 23.79 -47.29
CA MET A 1 -51.85 24.41 -46.25
C MET A 1 -52.33 23.94 -44.89
N SER A 2 -51.61 23.01 -44.24
CA SER A 2 -51.95 22.57 -42.87
C SER A 2 -50.98 23.24 -41.89
N SER A 3 -51.54 24.02 -40.96
CA SER A 3 -50.78 24.75 -39.95
C SER A 3 -50.36 23.81 -38.80
N PRO A 4 -49.12 23.85 -38.32
CA PRO A 4 -48.69 22.95 -37.25
C PRO A 4 -49.32 23.38 -35.93
N ARG A 5 -50.04 22.46 -35.28
CA ARG A 5 -50.58 22.65 -33.92
C ARG A 5 -49.42 22.77 -32.94
N ARG A 6 -49.28 23.95 -32.32
CA ARG A 6 -48.35 24.16 -31.21
C ARG A 6 -48.75 23.28 -30.02
N PRO A 7 -47.82 22.52 -29.42
CA PRO A 7 -48.13 21.74 -28.23
C PRO A 7 -48.45 22.66 -27.04
N PRO A 8 -49.36 22.24 -26.14
CA PRO A 8 -49.76 23.04 -24.99
C PRO A 8 -48.57 23.28 -24.05
N ARG A 9 -48.48 24.50 -23.49
CA ARG A 9 -47.37 24.96 -22.62
C ARG A 9 -47.01 23.99 -21.48
N ALA A 10 -47.98 23.21 -20.97
CA ALA A 10 -47.75 22.20 -19.95
C ALA A 10 -46.85 21.04 -20.43
N VAL A 11 -46.95 20.64 -21.70
CA VAL A 11 -46.10 19.58 -22.30
C VAL A 11 -44.67 20.06 -22.46
N LEU A 12 -44.47 21.34 -22.78
CA LEU A 12 -43.13 21.94 -22.87
C LEU A 12 -42.46 22.03 -21.50
N LEU A 13 -43.20 22.42 -20.45
CA LEU A 13 -42.70 22.51 -19.08
C LEU A 13 -42.35 21.13 -18.49
N LEU A 14 -43.20 20.12 -18.72
CA LEU A 14 -42.92 18.74 -18.33
C LEU A 14 -41.66 18.21 -19.04
N ALA A 15 -41.55 18.40 -20.37
CA ALA A 15 -40.37 17.96 -21.11
C ALA A 15 -39.07 18.61 -20.61
N VAL A 16 -39.09 19.91 -20.28
CA VAL A 16 -37.92 20.61 -19.73
C VAL A 16 -37.56 20.08 -18.34
N SER A 17 -38.54 19.76 -17.48
CA SER A 17 -38.28 19.17 -16.17
C SER A 17 -37.72 17.73 -16.22
N PHE A 18 -38.14 16.93 -17.21
CA PHE A 18 -37.57 15.60 -17.44
C PHE A 18 -36.13 15.67 -17.94
N ILE A 19 -35.82 16.64 -18.82
CA ILE A 19 -34.47 16.84 -19.36
C ILE A 19 -33.51 17.30 -18.25
N THR A 20 -33.91 18.22 -17.37
CA THR A 20 -33.04 18.67 -16.27
C THR A 20 -32.81 17.59 -15.20
N LEU A 21 -33.82 16.75 -14.92
CA LEU A 21 -33.68 15.62 -14.01
C LEU A 21 -32.77 14.52 -14.59
N ALA A 22 -32.84 14.26 -15.90
CA ALA A 22 -31.97 13.30 -16.59
C ALA A 22 -30.50 13.75 -16.62
N ILE A 23 -30.23 15.05 -16.84
CA ILE A 23 -28.86 15.59 -16.83
C ILE A 23 -28.26 15.55 -15.41
N SER A 24 -29.05 15.83 -14.38
CA SER A 24 -28.56 15.76 -12.99
C SER A 24 -28.38 14.33 -12.47
N ALA A 25 -29.09 13.34 -13.02
CA ALA A 25 -28.82 11.93 -12.78
C ALA A 25 -27.53 11.45 -13.49
N ALA A 26 -27.31 11.90 -14.73
CA ALA A 26 -26.09 11.56 -15.49
C ALA A 26 -24.82 12.16 -14.87
N VAL A 27 -24.87 13.39 -14.34
CA VAL A 27 -23.72 14.03 -13.65
C VAL A 27 -23.41 13.37 -12.29
N ARG A 28 -24.36 12.65 -11.69
CA ARG A 28 -24.15 11.90 -10.44
C ARG A 28 -23.72 10.44 -10.66
N ALA A 29 -23.76 9.95 -11.89
CA ALA A 29 -23.33 8.61 -12.25
C ALA A 29 -21.90 8.63 -12.82
N GLN A 30 -20.97 9.28 -12.10
CA GLN A 30 -19.55 9.11 -12.36
C GLN A 30 -19.03 7.96 -11.51
N GLU A 31 -18.98 6.78 -12.15
CA GLU A 31 -18.00 5.71 -11.95
C GLU A 31 -17.76 5.24 -10.51
N ASP A 32 -18.72 4.47 -10.00
CA ASP A 32 -18.45 3.47 -8.97
C ASP A 32 -17.91 2.20 -9.67
N TYR A 33 -16.60 2.14 -9.84
CA TYR A 33 -15.92 0.93 -10.33
C TYR A 33 -15.98 -0.13 -9.21
N ASP A 34 -16.93 -1.06 -9.35
CA ASP A 34 -17.02 -2.31 -8.58
C ASP A 34 -15.79 -3.18 -8.85
N TYR A 35 -14.73 -2.97 -8.06
CA TYR A 35 -13.58 -3.86 -8.01
C TYR A 35 -13.84 -4.89 -6.90
N ASN A 36 -14.45 -6.01 -7.28
CA ASN A 36 -14.55 -7.19 -6.44
C ASN A 36 -13.16 -7.84 -6.33
N GLU A 37 -12.34 -7.39 -5.38
CA GLU A 37 -11.15 -8.09 -4.93
C GLU A 37 -10.98 -7.82 -3.42
N GLU A 38 -10.67 -8.84 -2.63
CA GLU A 38 -10.35 -8.73 -1.20
C GLU A 38 -9.07 -7.90 -0.99
N VAL A 39 -9.15 -6.59 -1.23
CA VAL A 39 -8.07 -5.64 -1.01
C VAL A 39 -8.44 -4.88 0.25
N ASN A 40 -7.66 -5.08 1.33
CA ASN A 40 -7.73 -4.17 2.47
C ASN A 40 -7.64 -2.74 1.91
N PRO A 41 -8.64 -1.87 2.14
CA PRO A 41 -8.65 -0.57 1.51
C PRO A 41 -7.32 0.12 1.81
N PRO A 42 -6.63 0.67 0.78
CA PRO A 42 -5.62 1.68 0.97
C PRO A 42 -5.99 2.53 2.18
N PRO A 43 -5.13 2.67 3.21
CA PRO A 43 -5.45 3.59 4.29
C PRO A 43 -5.81 4.92 3.65
N ALA A 44 -6.95 5.54 4.00
CA ALA A 44 -7.40 6.82 3.41
C ALA A 44 -6.37 7.97 3.46
N ALA A 45 -5.23 7.74 4.13
CA ALA A 45 -4.03 8.56 4.09
C ALA A 45 -3.27 8.49 2.75
N GLN A 46 -3.37 7.39 1.98
CA GLN A 46 -2.74 7.21 0.67
C GLN A 46 -3.26 8.24 -0.34
N ASP A 47 -4.58 8.38 -0.45
CA ASP A 47 -5.23 9.28 -1.42
C ASP A 47 -4.99 10.78 -1.14
N ARG A 48 -4.38 11.11 -0.01
CA ARG A 48 -4.11 12.50 0.42
C ARG A 48 -2.62 12.84 0.45
N CYS A 49 -1.75 11.88 0.13
CA CYS A 49 -0.30 12.06 0.15
C CYS A 49 0.21 12.36 -1.26
N ILE A 50 0.80 13.54 -1.43
CA ILE A 50 1.65 13.88 -2.58
C ILE A 50 3.08 13.69 -2.11
N GLY A 51 3.69 12.54 -2.42
CA GLY A 51 4.96 12.15 -1.83
C GLY A 51 5.31 10.68 -2.02
N VAL A 52 6.08 10.14 -1.08
CA VAL A 52 6.39 8.70 -1.03
C VAL A 52 5.61 8.06 0.10
N PHE A 53 4.78 7.09 -0.24
CA PHE A 53 4.00 6.34 0.73
C PHE A 53 4.60 4.97 0.97
N LEU A 54 4.91 4.68 2.23
CA LEU A 54 5.43 3.39 2.68
C LEU A 54 4.35 2.63 3.45
N THR A 55 4.18 1.36 3.13
CA THR A 55 3.34 0.44 3.92
C THR A 55 4.07 -0.82 4.30
N TYR A 56 3.65 -1.40 5.42
CA TYR A 56 3.97 -2.75 5.83
C TYR A 56 2.69 -3.41 6.36
N THR A 57 2.37 -4.57 5.83
CA THR A 57 1.19 -5.35 6.21
C THR A 57 1.62 -6.74 6.65
N PHE A 58 1.29 -7.09 7.89
CA PHE A 58 1.41 -8.45 8.38
C PHE A 58 0.30 -9.33 7.77
N ILE A 59 0.67 -10.38 7.05
CA ILE A 59 -0.29 -11.27 6.38
C ILE A 59 -0.68 -12.41 7.30
N SER A 60 0.30 -13.23 7.69
CA SER A 60 0.04 -14.44 8.46
C SER A 60 1.24 -14.87 9.28
N ARG A 61 0.98 -15.73 10.27
CA ARG A 61 2.01 -16.53 10.92
C ARG A 61 1.52 -17.92 11.24
N THR A 62 2.46 -18.86 11.31
CA THR A 62 2.21 -20.24 11.70
C THR A 62 3.27 -20.65 12.72
N LYS A 63 2.85 -21.34 13.78
CA LYS A 63 3.79 -21.90 14.77
C LYS A 63 4.68 -22.91 14.06
N GLU A 64 6.00 -22.76 14.17
CA GLU A 64 6.96 -23.64 13.50
C GLU A 64 7.79 -24.45 14.48
N TYR A 65 8.48 -25.48 13.96
CA TYR A 65 9.35 -26.31 14.76
C TYR A 65 10.64 -25.58 15.15
N PRO A 66 11.26 -25.93 16.30
CA PRO A 66 10.74 -26.86 17.31
C PRO A 66 9.61 -26.24 18.14
N HIS A 67 8.63 -27.07 18.53
CA HIS A 67 7.57 -26.63 19.43
C HIS A 67 8.06 -26.63 20.88
N VAL A 68 8.22 -25.43 21.45
CA VAL A 68 8.68 -25.23 22.82
C VAL A 68 7.55 -24.75 23.73
N LYS A 69 7.70 -24.97 25.03
CA LYS A 69 6.78 -24.46 26.06
C LYS A 69 7.04 -22.98 26.39
N ASN A 70 8.28 -22.51 26.22
CA ASN A 70 8.65 -21.13 26.45
C ASN A 70 8.11 -20.25 25.31
N ALA A 71 7.12 -19.41 25.61
CA ALA A 71 6.46 -18.56 24.61
C ALA A 71 7.43 -17.56 23.95
N SER A 72 8.40 -17.01 24.69
CA SER A 72 9.37 -16.05 24.16
C SER A 72 10.38 -16.71 23.22
N ALA A 73 10.69 -18.00 23.44
CA ALA A 73 11.58 -18.77 22.59
C ALA A 73 10.86 -19.49 21.44
N GLN A 74 9.51 -19.46 21.42
CA GLN A 74 8.75 -20.11 20.36
C GLN A 74 8.89 -19.31 19.07
N SER A 75 9.39 -19.99 18.04
CA SER A 75 9.47 -19.50 16.68
C SER A 75 8.11 -19.59 15.96
N TYR A 76 7.86 -18.63 15.09
CA TYR A 76 6.73 -18.59 14.18
C TYR A 76 7.22 -18.19 12.80
N ALA A 77 6.91 -18.99 11.78
CA ALA A 77 7.03 -18.55 10.40
C ALA A 77 6.04 -17.40 10.17
N PHE A 78 6.46 -16.32 9.53
CA PHE A 78 5.61 -15.21 9.16
C PHE A 78 5.68 -14.91 7.66
N LYS A 79 4.58 -14.34 7.16
CA LYS A 79 4.51 -13.68 5.86
C LYS A 79 4.07 -12.24 6.05
N SER A 80 4.71 -11.33 5.34
CA SER A 80 4.33 -9.92 5.30
C SER A 80 4.56 -9.32 3.92
N THR A 81 3.90 -8.19 3.67
CA THR A 81 4.09 -7.38 2.47
C THR A 81 4.58 -6.00 2.89
N ALA A 82 5.50 -5.40 2.13
CA ALA A 82 5.72 -3.95 2.18
C ALA A 82 5.50 -3.34 0.79
N THR A 83 5.24 -2.04 0.76
CA THR A 83 5.05 -1.30 -0.49
C THR A 83 5.76 0.04 -0.40
N VAL A 84 6.37 0.45 -1.51
CA VAL A 84 6.80 1.84 -1.75
C VAL A 84 5.98 2.35 -2.93
N LEU A 85 5.30 3.48 -2.73
CA LEU A 85 4.48 4.13 -3.75
C LEU A 85 4.97 5.56 -3.94
N ASN A 86 5.30 5.94 -5.17
CA ASN A 86 5.67 7.29 -5.55
C ASN A 86 4.45 8.03 -6.15
N THR A 87 3.88 9.00 -5.45
CA THR A 87 2.80 9.87 -5.96
C THR A 87 3.31 11.27 -6.35
N MET A 88 4.63 11.47 -6.38
CA MET A 88 5.23 12.76 -6.69
C MET A 88 5.20 13.08 -8.20
N THR A 89 5.55 14.32 -8.52
CA THR A 89 5.79 14.80 -9.89
C THR A 89 7.23 14.53 -10.35
N THR A 90 8.03 13.83 -9.56
CA THR A 90 9.44 13.51 -9.81
C THR A 90 9.69 12.05 -9.54
N ASP A 91 10.63 11.45 -10.27
CA ASP A 91 10.98 10.05 -10.10
C ASP A 91 11.68 9.84 -8.75
N LEU A 92 11.38 8.73 -8.09
CA LEU A 92 12.10 8.27 -6.91
C LEU A 92 13.21 7.31 -7.37
N GLN A 93 14.39 7.87 -7.57
CA GLN A 93 15.56 7.13 -8.03
C GLN A 93 16.19 6.32 -6.90
N ALA A 94 16.64 5.10 -7.21
CA ALA A 94 17.34 4.19 -6.32
C ALA A 94 16.68 4.13 -4.93
N TRP A 95 15.39 3.82 -4.89
CA TRP A 95 14.64 3.85 -3.65
C TRP A 95 15.27 2.91 -2.63
N LYS A 96 15.38 3.39 -1.40
CA LYS A 96 15.95 2.66 -0.27
C LYS A 96 15.05 2.85 0.93
N MET A 97 14.62 1.74 1.53
CA MET A 97 13.80 1.78 2.74
C MET A 97 14.50 1.08 3.90
N PHE A 98 14.10 1.43 5.11
CA PHE A 98 14.48 0.74 6.33
C PHE A 98 13.25 0.15 7.00
N ILE A 99 13.33 -1.11 7.41
CA ILE A 99 12.34 -1.75 8.26
C ILE A 99 13.01 -2.09 9.59
N GLY A 100 12.55 -1.46 10.67
CA GLY A 100 13.00 -1.74 12.02
C GLY A 100 12.21 -2.88 12.63
N PHE A 101 12.62 -4.11 12.34
CA PHE A 101 12.15 -5.32 13.03
C PHE A 101 12.44 -5.26 14.55
N GLN A 102 11.73 -6.03 15.38
CA GLN A 102 11.80 -5.89 16.86
C GLN A 102 11.44 -7.14 17.69
N HIS A 103 11.31 -8.29 17.03
CA HIS A 103 10.90 -9.58 17.58
C HIS A 103 11.90 -10.68 17.22
N HIS A 104 13.20 -10.34 17.20
CA HIS A 104 14.33 -11.23 16.88
C HIS A 104 14.15 -11.93 15.52
N GLU A 105 13.66 -11.18 14.54
CA GLU A 105 13.26 -11.73 13.26
C GLU A 105 14.46 -12.18 12.43
N ILE A 106 14.23 -13.25 11.68
CA ILE A 106 15.12 -13.77 10.66
C ILE A 106 14.37 -13.67 9.33
N LEU A 107 14.93 -12.95 8.35
CA LEU A 107 14.40 -12.99 7.00
C LEU A 107 14.97 -14.20 6.27
N VAL A 108 14.08 -14.98 5.66
CA VAL A 108 14.44 -16.14 4.82
C VAL A 108 14.34 -15.79 3.35
N SER A 109 13.45 -14.86 2.98
CA SER A 109 13.40 -14.28 1.64
C SER A 109 12.71 -12.92 1.63
N ALA A 110 13.09 -12.11 0.64
CA ALA A 110 12.39 -10.89 0.25
C ALA A 110 12.30 -10.86 -1.29
N SER A 111 11.08 -10.93 -1.85
CA SER A 111 10.88 -10.68 -3.28
C SER A 111 10.69 -9.20 -3.54
N GLY A 112 11.04 -8.72 -4.74
CA GLY A 112 10.89 -7.30 -5.11
C GLY A 112 11.95 -6.36 -4.52
N ALA A 113 12.84 -6.87 -3.67
CA ALA A 113 13.93 -6.12 -3.06
C ALA A 113 15.13 -7.01 -2.71
N VAL A 114 16.27 -6.37 -2.47
CA VAL A 114 17.49 -6.98 -1.93
C VAL A 114 17.95 -6.20 -0.71
N ILE A 115 18.75 -6.85 0.15
CA ILE A 115 19.35 -6.18 1.30
C ILE A 115 20.52 -5.34 0.83
N THR A 116 20.55 -4.07 1.26
CA THR A 116 21.51 -3.09 0.71
C THR A 116 22.96 -3.31 1.11
N ASP A 117 23.23 -4.10 2.15
CA ASP A 117 24.59 -4.44 2.58
C ASP A 117 25.14 -5.70 1.86
N GLY A 118 24.35 -6.30 0.97
CA GLY A 118 24.73 -7.50 0.21
C GLY A 118 24.70 -8.79 1.02
N THR A 119 24.10 -8.80 2.21
CA THR A 119 23.98 -10.02 3.01
C THR A 119 23.00 -11.01 2.37
N ASP A 120 23.40 -12.28 2.33
CA ASP A 120 22.57 -13.36 1.82
C ASP A 120 21.51 -13.82 2.83
N PHE A 121 20.37 -14.29 2.32
CA PHE A 121 19.36 -14.96 3.13
C PHE A 121 19.76 -16.41 3.45
N PRO A 122 19.41 -16.96 4.63
CA PRO A 122 18.67 -16.31 5.71
C PRO A 122 19.55 -15.38 6.57
N VAL A 123 18.96 -14.31 7.10
CA VAL A 123 19.69 -13.28 7.87
C VAL A 123 18.90 -12.77 9.07
N HIS A 124 19.60 -12.54 10.18
CA HIS A 124 19.05 -11.92 11.38
C HIS A 124 18.88 -10.41 11.19
N VAL A 125 17.67 -9.91 11.42
CA VAL A 125 17.33 -8.50 11.18
C VAL A 125 16.80 -7.80 12.43
N GLU A 126 17.12 -8.30 13.63
CA GLU A 126 16.58 -7.78 14.91
C GLU A 126 16.76 -6.27 15.09
N ASN A 127 17.87 -5.71 14.60
CA ASN A 127 18.13 -4.26 14.66
C ASN A 127 17.54 -3.48 13.48
N GLY A 128 16.71 -4.14 12.68
CA GLY A 128 16.22 -3.69 11.40
C GLY A 128 17.16 -4.03 10.24
N THR A 129 16.66 -3.77 9.03
CA THR A 129 17.41 -3.98 7.79
C THR A 129 17.03 -2.92 6.76
N SER A 130 17.97 -2.63 5.87
CA SER A 130 17.78 -1.72 4.75
C SER A 130 17.63 -2.49 3.46
N LEU A 131 16.60 -2.15 2.70
CA LEU A 131 16.21 -2.79 1.45
C LEU A 131 16.26 -1.79 0.31
N SER A 132 16.63 -2.25 -0.88
CA SER A 132 16.56 -1.52 -2.13
C SER A 132 15.91 -2.37 -3.21
N GLY A 133 15.36 -1.73 -4.23
CA GLY A 133 14.58 -2.43 -5.24
C GLY A 133 15.36 -3.40 -6.11
N PHE A 134 14.70 -4.51 -6.46
CA PHE A 134 15.16 -5.46 -7.45
C PHE A 134 13.98 -6.19 -8.11
N PRO A 135 13.90 -6.27 -9.44
CA PRO A 135 14.79 -5.65 -10.42
C PRO A 135 14.54 -4.14 -10.62
N GLN A 136 13.45 -3.61 -10.08
CA GLN A 136 13.05 -2.21 -10.23
C GLN A 136 13.64 -1.34 -9.11
N THR A 137 14.73 -0.64 -9.40
CA THR A 137 15.43 0.26 -8.46
C THR A 137 14.83 1.65 -8.40
N ASP A 138 14.15 2.09 -9.46
CA ASP A 138 13.57 3.42 -9.59
C ASP A 138 12.06 3.31 -9.68
N LEU A 139 11.33 4.26 -9.08
CA LEU A 139 9.89 4.41 -9.26
C LEU A 139 9.62 5.70 -10.03
N MET A 140 8.93 5.58 -11.16
CA MET A 140 8.60 6.73 -12.00
C MET A 140 7.61 7.67 -11.29
N ASN A 141 7.50 8.90 -11.78
CA ASN A 141 6.55 9.86 -11.26
C ASN A 141 5.11 9.60 -11.72
N ALA A 142 4.14 10.04 -10.92
CA ALA A 142 2.73 9.78 -11.17
C ALA A 142 2.14 10.56 -12.36
N ILE A 143 2.80 11.65 -12.80
CA ILE A 143 2.30 12.47 -13.92
C ILE A 143 2.66 11.81 -15.25
N ASP A 144 3.95 11.54 -15.48
CA ASP A 144 4.45 11.02 -16.76
C ASP A 144 3.96 9.60 -17.05
N THR A 145 3.63 8.86 -16.00
CA THR A 145 3.05 7.50 -16.10
C THR A 145 1.52 7.49 -16.13
N ALA A 146 0.87 8.65 -16.10
CA ALA A 146 -0.59 8.78 -15.95
C ALA A 146 -1.15 7.95 -14.77
N GLY A 147 -0.38 7.83 -13.68
CA GLY A 147 -0.76 7.07 -12.49
C GLY A 147 -0.66 5.55 -12.64
N ASP A 148 0.06 5.03 -13.64
CA ASP A 148 0.27 3.59 -13.80
C ASP A 148 1.02 2.99 -12.61
N LEU A 149 0.28 2.27 -11.77
CA LEU A 149 0.77 1.67 -10.55
C LEU A 149 1.85 0.61 -10.78
N SER A 150 2.00 0.04 -11.98
CA SER A 150 3.11 -0.87 -12.26
C SER A 150 4.46 -0.14 -12.33
N GLN A 151 4.45 1.17 -12.61
CA GLN A 151 5.65 1.99 -12.80
C GLN A 151 5.96 2.86 -11.59
N ILE A 152 4.94 3.20 -10.79
CA ILE A 152 5.09 4.10 -9.62
C ILE A 152 5.06 3.38 -8.27
N ARG A 153 4.94 2.05 -8.27
CA ARG A 153 4.86 1.24 -7.05
C ARG A 153 5.71 -0.01 -7.17
N VAL A 154 6.24 -0.44 -6.03
CA VAL A 154 6.86 -1.75 -5.85
C VAL A 154 6.26 -2.43 -4.64
N GLU A 155 5.99 -3.72 -4.77
CA GLU A 155 5.52 -4.58 -3.70
C GLU A 155 6.61 -5.59 -3.36
N MET A 156 6.88 -5.73 -2.06
CA MET A 156 7.83 -6.69 -1.53
C MET A 156 7.09 -7.72 -0.69
N HIS A 157 7.43 -8.99 -0.89
CA HIS A 157 6.90 -10.07 -0.05
C HIS A 157 8.02 -10.68 0.77
N PHE A 158 7.81 -10.74 2.09
CA PHE A 158 8.75 -11.30 3.03
C PHE A 158 8.26 -12.65 3.53
N THR A 159 9.18 -13.59 3.60
CA THR A 159 9.03 -14.80 4.40
C THR A 159 10.15 -14.82 5.43
N GLY A 160 9.80 -15.11 6.67
CA GLY A 160 10.78 -15.13 7.75
C GLY A 160 10.30 -15.87 8.99
N THR A 161 11.13 -15.85 10.01
CA THR A 161 10.85 -16.37 11.35
C THR A 161 10.85 -15.20 12.33
N GLN A 162 9.96 -15.26 13.31
CA GLN A 162 9.90 -14.32 14.43
C GLN A 162 9.70 -15.05 15.76
N PHE A 163 9.98 -14.37 16.87
CA PHE A 163 9.90 -14.96 18.20
C PHE A 163 8.99 -14.18 19.14
N GLY A 164 8.39 -14.87 20.11
CA GLY A 164 7.73 -14.26 21.26
C GLY A 164 6.36 -13.59 21.03
N VAL A 165 5.92 -13.40 19.78
CA VAL A 165 4.61 -12.79 19.48
C VAL A 165 3.55 -13.84 19.16
N LYS A 166 2.90 -14.35 20.22
CA LYS A 166 1.78 -15.31 20.09
C LYS A 166 0.43 -14.61 19.79
N PRO A 167 -0.55 -15.32 19.19
CA PRO A 167 -1.93 -14.82 19.08
C PRO A 167 -2.52 -14.38 20.43
N PRO A 168 -3.24 -13.25 20.50
CA PRO A 168 -3.73 -12.40 19.39
C PRO A 168 -2.77 -11.28 18.92
N GLY A 169 -1.55 -11.18 19.47
CA GLY A 169 -0.61 -10.10 19.13
C GLY A 169 -0.22 -10.07 17.65
N THR A 170 0.07 -8.89 17.09
CA THR A 170 0.55 -8.75 15.70
C THR A 170 1.99 -8.23 15.70
N PRO A 171 2.93 -8.95 15.06
CA PRO A 171 4.35 -8.63 15.03
C PRO A 171 4.63 -7.50 14.03
N MET A 172 4.20 -6.29 14.38
CA MET A 172 4.44 -5.12 13.54
C MET A 172 5.89 -4.65 13.72
N PRO A 173 6.56 -4.15 12.68
CA PRO A 173 7.86 -3.51 12.84
C PRO A 173 7.76 -2.32 13.79
N ARG A 174 8.88 -1.98 14.43
CA ARG A 174 9.03 -0.78 15.25
C ARG A 174 8.90 0.47 14.41
N THR A 175 9.52 0.49 13.24
CA THR A 175 9.51 1.64 12.33
C THR A 175 9.64 1.19 10.88
N ILE A 176 9.13 2.01 9.96
CA ILE A 176 9.41 1.97 8.53
C ILE A 176 9.76 3.38 8.08
N LYS A 177 10.79 3.54 7.24
CA LYS A 177 11.27 4.85 6.79
C LYS A 177 11.89 4.77 5.41
N LEU A 178 11.81 5.86 4.65
CA LEU A 178 12.59 6.04 3.44
C LEU A 178 13.99 6.53 3.85
N LEU A 179 15.02 6.05 3.16
CA LEU A 179 16.42 6.41 3.40
C LEU A 179 17.01 7.28 2.28
N ASN A 180 16.23 7.57 1.24
CA ASN A 180 16.63 8.49 0.17
C ASN A 180 16.86 9.90 0.73
N ASP A 181 17.91 10.55 0.25
CA ASP A 181 18.24 11.92 0.65
C ASP A 181 17.14 12.90 0.22
N GLY A 182 16.93 13.94 1.04
CA GLY A 182 15.90 14.96 0.77
C GLY A 182 14.51 14.60 1.29
N TYR A 183 14.31 13.38 1.79
CA TYR A 183 13.04 12.90 2.33
C TYR A 183 13.15 12.66 3.85
N LYS A 184 12.35 13.37 4.65
CA LYS A 184 12.11 13.23 6.08
C LYS A 184 10.69 12.72 6.41
N CYS A 185 10.53 11.39 6.48
CA CYS A 185 9.24 10.81 6.81
C CYS A 185 8.84 11.09 8.27
N PRO A 186 7.57 11.38 8.57
CA PRO A 186 7.06 11.43 9.93
C PRO A 186 7.10 10.05 10.58
N ALA A 187 6.86 10.02 11.90
CA ALA A 187 6.78 8.78 12.64
C ALA A 187 5.67 7.87 12.08
N PRO A 188 5.93 6.57 11.90
CA PRO A 188 4.97 5.68 11.26
C PRO A 188 3.75 5.43 12.15
N THR A 189 2.59 5.35 11.53
CA THR A 189 1.32 5.05 12.18
C THR A 189 1.02 3.55 12.10
N LYS A 190 0.44 2.97 13.17
CA LYS A 190 0.02 1.56 13.21
C LYS A 190 -1.50 1.47 13.29
N LYS A 191 -2.12 0.70 12.40
CA LYS A 191 -3.56 0.38 12.39
C LYS A 191 -3.76 -1.10 12.13
N GLY A 192 -4.14 -1.85 13.16
CA GLY A 192 -4.34 -3.30 13.07
C GLY A 192 -3.08 -4.03 12.62
N LYS A 193 -3.14 -4.66 11.45
CA LYS A 193 -2.03 -5.40 10.83
C LYS A 193 -1.18 -4.56 9.88
N THR A 194 -1.45 -3.26 9.78
CA THR A 194 -0.79 -2.36 8.83
C THR A 194 -0.02 -1.26 9.56
N CYS A 195 1.18 -0.97 9.10
CA CYS A 195 2.01 0.16 9.50
C CYS A 195 2.31 1.00 8.26
N PHE A 196 2.21 2.32 8.36
CA PHE A 196 2.42 3.19 7.21
C PHE A 196 3.09 4.52 7.61
N THR A 197 3.79 5.14 6.66
CA THR A 197 4.25 6.53 6.75
C THR A 197 4.19 7.18 5.37
N ALA A 198 4.04 8.49 5.37
CA ALA A 198 3.85 9.32 4.19
C ALA A 198 4.80 10.51 4.30
N GLU A 199 5.65 10.68 3.31
CA GLU A 199 6.47 11.87 3.12
C GLU A 199 5.67 12.98 2.44
#